data_AF-D8F2M0-F1
#
_entry.id   AF-D8F2M0-F1
#
_cell.length_a   1.000
_cell.length_b   1.000
_cell.length_c   1.000
_cell.angle_alpha   90.00
_cell.angle_beta   90.00
_cell.angle_gamma   90.00
#
_symmetry.space_group_name_H-M   'P 1'
#
loop_
_entity.id
_entity.type
_entity.pdbx_description
1 polymer ?
#
loop_
_entity_poly.entity_id
_entity_poly.type
_entity_poly.pdbx_seq_one_letter_code
_entity_poly.pdbx_strand_id
1 'polypeptide(L)'
;MKNINSDTKAGTQYTTAHDAHYKTKELPKAFQLYRDIIADHPDTKEAGYSLSQVHNIVKDVVPKQEVLDALVAMALDHFERDVPSDVKSASDAAIAA
;
A
#
# COMPACT_ATOMS: atom_id res chain seq x y z
N MET A 1 7.68 -30.62 4.41
CA MET A 1 8.45 -29.64 3.62
C MET A 1 9.00 -28.58 4.57
N LYS A 2 10.31 -28.59 4.86
CA LYS A 2 10.97 -27.52 5.63
C LYS A 2 11.24 -26.35 4.68
N ASN A 3 10.83 -25.15 5.07
CA ASN A 3 10.87 -23.94 4.24
C ASN A 3 12.32 -23.50 3.99
N ILE A 4 12.77 -23.63 2.76
CA ILE A 4 14.10 -23.25 2.24
C ILE A 4 14.29 -21.71 2.22
N ASN A 5 13.31 -20.95 2.72
CA ASN A 5 13.33 -19.49 2.80
C ASN A 5 13.65 -18.95 4.21
N SER A 6 13.83 -19.81 5.23
CA SER A 6 14.02 -19.36 6.63
C SER A 6 15.44 -18.93 6.99
N ASP A 7 16.38 -18.95 6.06
CA ASP A 7 17.80 -18.68 6.36
C ASP A 7 18.15 -17.17 6.43
N THR A 8 17.24 -16.28 6.00
CA THR A 8 17.42 -14.82 6.11
C THR A 8 16.48 -14.22 7.15
N LYS A 9 16.86 -13.05 7.70
CA LYS A 9 16.01 -12.28 8.62
C LYS A 9 14.63 -11.98 8.00
N ALA A 10 14.63 -11.49 6.76
CA ALA A 10 13.43 -11.20 5.99
C ALA A 10 12.56 -12.46 5.79
N GLY A 11 13.17 -13.61 5.49
CA GLY A 11 12.46 -14.88 5.33
C GLY A 11 11.79 -15.39 6.61
N THR A 12 12.46 -15.21 7.76
CA THR A 12 11.88 -15.51 9.08
C THR A 12 10.70 -14.59 9.39
N GLN A 13 10.87 -13.27 9.20
CA GLN A 13 9.80 -12.30 9.41
C GLN A 13 8.60 -12.56 8.48
N TYR A 14 8.86 -12.88 7.21
CA TYR A 14 7.80 -13.23 6.27
C TYR A 14 7.04 -14.49 6.70
N THR A 15 7.75 -15.50 7.23
CA THR A 15 7.11 -16.70 7.79
C THR A 15 6.20 -16.34 8.97
N THR A 16 6.63 -15.45 9.86
CA THR A 16 5.80 -14.94 10.97
C THR A 16 4.57 -14.18 10.46
N ALA A 17 4.73 -13.29 9.47
CA ALA A 17 3.64 -12.55 8.87
C ALA A 17 2.61 -13.48 8.19
N HIS A 18 3.10 -14.47 7.45
CA HIS A 18 2.28 -15.47 6.78
C HIS A 18 1.52 -16.37 7.77
N ASP A 19 2.15 -16.77 8.87
CA ASP A 19 1.48 -17.51 9.93
C ASP A 19 0.40 -16.66 10.62
N ALA A 20 0.67 -15.38 10.86
CA ALA A 20 -0.34 -14.44 11.37
C ALA A 20 -1.54 -14.33 10.41
N HIS A 21 -1.29 -14.23 9.10
CA HIS A 21 -2.33 -14.10 8.08
C HIS A 21 -3.18 -15.37 7.97
N TYR A 22 -2.55 -16.52 7.74
CA TYR A 22 -3.26 -17.71 7.29
C TYR A 22 -3.52 -18.74 8.39
N LYS A 23 -2.68 -18.83 9.43
CA LYS A 23 -2.84 -19.80 10.51
C LYS A 23 -3.61 -19.22 11.69
N THR A 24 -3.18 -18.08 12.23
CA THR A 24 -3.83 -17.48 13.40
C THR A 24 -4.95 -16.52 13.03
N LYS A 25 -5.05 -16.13 11.76
CA LYS A 25 -6.07 -15.20 11.22
C LYS A 25 -6.05 -13.83 11.91
N GLU A 26 -4.88 -13.42 12.39
CA GLU A 26 -4.64 -12.10 12.98
C GLU A 26 -4.36 -11.07 11.87
N LEU A 27 -5.38 -10.74 11.05
CA LEU A 27 -5.21 -9.90 9.86
C LEU A 27 -4.54 -8.54 10.12
N PRO A 28 -4.91 -7.75 11.17
CA PRO A 28 -4.25 -6.47 11.43
C PRO A 28 -2.76 -6.62 11.74
N LYS A 29 -2.40 -7.68 12.48
CA LYS A 29 -1.01 -7.99 12.82
C LYS A 29 -0.23 -8.43 11.58
N ALA A 30 -0.81 -9.31 10.76
CA ALA A 30 -0.21 -9.72 9.50
C ALA A 30 0.03 -8.52 8.58
N PHE A 31 -0.95 -7.64 8.47
CA PHE A 31 -0.85 -6.42 7.68
C PHE A 31 0.31 -5.53 8.12
N GLN A 32 0.46 -5.30 9.42
CA GLN A 32 1.58 -4.53 9.96
C GLN A 32 2.93 -5.22 9.66
N LEU A 33 3.05 -6.52 9.93
CA LEU A 33 4.28 -7.27 9.70
C LEU A 33 4.73 -7.25 8.23
N TYR A 34 3.79 -7.36 7.28
CA TYR A 34 4.12 -7.23 5.86
C TYR A 34 4.61 -5.82 5.50
N ARG A 35 4.02 -4.77 6.06
CA ARG A 35 4.49 -3.39 5.86
C ARG A 35 5.89 -3.18 6.41
N ASP A 36 6.19 -3.75 7.58
CA ASP A 36 7.51 -3.65 8.20
C ASP A 36 8.58 -4.34 7.32
N ILE A 37 8.28 -5.51 6.74
CA ILE A 37 9.20 -6.21 5.82
C ILE A 37 9.49 -5.36 4.57
N ILE A 38 8.48 -4.69 4.00
CA ILE A 38 8.67 -3.81 2.84
C ILE A 38 9.60 -2.64 3.18
N ALA A 39 9.45 -2.05 4.37
CA ALA A 39 10.24 -0.91 4.81
C ALA A 39 11.68 -1.30 5.18
N ASP A 40 11.86 -2.40 5.91
CA ASP A 40 13.16 -2.83 6.44
C ASP A 40 14.03 -3.57 5.41
N HIS A 41 13.39 -4.22 4.43
CA HIS A 41 14.02 -5.13 3.48
C HIS A 41 13.57 -4.91 2.02
N PRO A 42 13.57 -3.65 1.51
CA PRO A 42 12.90 -3.28 0.25
C PRO A 42 13.43 -4.04 -0.98
N ASP A 43 14.71 -4.41 -0.99
CA ASP A 43 15.35 -5.08 -2.13
C ASP A 43 15.23 -6.62 -2.10
N THR A 44 14.47 -7.17 -1.14
CA THR A 44 14.31 -8.62 -1.00
C THR A 44 13.07 -9.14 -1.73
N LYS A 45 13.11 -10.41 -2.15
CA LYS A 45 11.92 -11.09 -2.69
C LYS A 45 10.76 -11.10 -1.69
N GLU A 46 11.06 -11.17 -0.39
CA GLU A 46 10.09 -11.12 0.70
C GLU A 46 9.35 -9.78 0.75
N ALA A 47 9.98 -8.65 0.43
CA ALA A 47 9.28 -7.37 0.28
C ALA A 47 8.28 -7.41 -0.88
N GLY A 48 8.66 -7.97 -2.04
CA GLY A 48 7.73 -8.17 -3.16
C GLY A 48 6.56 -9.09 -2.82
N TYR A 49 6.81 -10.19 -2.10
CA TYR A 49 5.74 -11.05 -1.59
C TYR A 49 4.85 -10.32 -0.60
N SER A 50 5.44 -9.58 0.34
CA SER A 50 4.73 -8.81 1.36
C SER A 50 3.82 -7.75 0.74
N LEU A 51 4.26 -7.05 -0.31
CA LEU A 51 3.42 -6.10 -1.05
C LEU A 51 2.18 -6.79 -1.63
N SER A 52 2.37 -7.96 -2.24
CA SER A 52 1.24 -8.74 -2.78
C SER A 52 0.25 -9.14 -1.68
N GLN A 53 0.74 -9.50 -0.49
CA GLN A 53 -0.11 -9.85 0.65
C GLN A 53 -0.85 -8.65 1.24
N VAL A 54 -0.21 -7.48 1.31
CA VAL A 54 -0.87 -6.21 1.67
C VAL A 54 -2.06 -5.94 0.75
N HIS A 55 -1.88 -6.08 -0.57
CA HIS A 55 -2.98 -5.92 -1.53
C HIS A 55 -4.12 -6.92 -1.32
N ASN A 56 -3.80 -8.19 -1.04
CA ASN A 56 -4.82 -9.20 -0.74
C ASN A 56 -5.63 -8.83 0.50
N ILE A 57 -4.97 -8.42 1.58
CA ILE A 57 -5.65 -8.01 2.81
C ILE A 57 -6.53 -6.79 2.55
N VAL A 58 -6.03 -5.75 1.86
CA VAL A 58 -6.83 -4.56 1.51
C VAL A 58 -8.10 -4.95 0.75
N LYS A 59 -7.98 -5.84 -0.24
CA LYS A 59 -9.11 -6.32 -1.03
C LYS A 59 -10.15 -7.08 -0.20
N ASP A 60 -9.72 -7.77 0.85
CA ASP A 60 -10.58 -8.57 1.71
C ASP A 60 -11.26 -7.74 2.81
N VAL A 61 -10.60 -6.68 3.31
CA VAL A 61 -11.09 -5.90 4.47
C VAL A 61 -11.72 -4.55 4.11
N VAL A 62 -11.40 -3.98 2.95
CA VAL A 62 -11.91 -2.68 2.51
C VAL A 62 -12.84 -2.84 1.30
N PRO A 63 -14.05 -2.25 1.32
CA PRO A 63 -14.91 -2.22 0.15
C PRO A 63 -14.20 -1.62 -1.07
N LYS A 64 -14.37 -2.26 -2.24
CA LYS A 64 -13.69 -1.83 -3.48
C LYS A 64 -13.92 -0.36 -3.84
N GLN A 65 -15.13 0.15 -3.57
CA GLN A 65 -15.46 1.53 -3.87
C GLN A 65 -14.68 2.50 -2.97
N GLU A 66 -14.55 2.20 -1.68
CA GLU A 66 -13.77 3.03 -0.75
C GLU A 66 -12.28 3.08 -1.13
N VAL A 67 -11.71 1.97 -1.60
CA VAL A 67 -10.33 1.95 -2.14
C VAL A 67 -10.21 2.84 -3.37
N LEU A 68 -11.16 2.73 -4.32
CA LEU A 68 -11.14 3.54 -5.54
C LEU A 68 -11.30 5.03 -5.22
N ASP A 69 -12.26 5.38 -4.37
CA ASP A 69 -12.53 6.77 -3.98
C ASP A 69 -11.30 7.39 -3.31
N ALA A 70 -10.61 6.65 -2.44
CA ALA A 70 -9.36 7.10 -1.82
C ALA A 70 -8.25 7.31 -2.86
N LEU A 71 -8.10 6.40 -3.84
CA LEU A 71 -7.11 6.56 -4.92
C LEU A 71 -7.41 7.76 -5.82
N VAL A 72 -8.69 7.98 -6.17
CA VAL A 72 -9.13 9.13 -6.97
C VAL A 72 -8.88 10.43 -6.20
N ALA A 73 -9.23 10.49 -4.92
CA ALA A 73 -8.99 11.67 -4.09
C ALA A 73 -7.49 12.01 -4.02
N MET A 74 -6.63 11.02 -3.79
CA MET A 74 -5.17 11.24 -3.81
C MET A 74 -4.68 11.73 -5.17
N ALA A 75 -5.20 11.19 -6.28
CA ALA A 75 -4.79 11.63 -7.61
C ALA A 75 -5.20 13.09 -7.90
N LEU A 76 -6.42 13.49 -7.51
CA LEU A 76 -6.89 14.87 -7.64
C LEU A 76 -6.03 15.85 -6.85
N ASP A 77 -5.73 15.52 -5.58
CA ASP A 77 -4.85 16.32 -4.72
C ASP A 77 -3.46 16.56 -5.36
N HIS A 78 -2.92 15.57 -6.08
CA HIS A 78 -1.65 15.72 -6.79
C HIS A 78 -1.77 16.64 -8.00
N PHE A 79 -2.82 16.46 -8.81
CA PHE A 79 -3.05 17.34 -9.97
C PHE A 79 -3.23 18.80 -9.55
N GLU A 80 -3.94 19.08 -8.46
CA GLU A 80 -4.15 20.45 -7.98
C GLU A 80 -2.87 21.11 -7.44
N ARG A 81 -1.94 20.33 -6.86
CA ARG A 81 -0.62 20.83 -6.41
C ARG A 81 0.31 21.17 -7.58
N ASP A 82 0.18 20.46 -8.69
CA ASP A 82 1.05 20.59 -9.85
C ASP A 82 0.56 21.65 -10.87
N VAL A 83 -0.59 22.32 -10.62
CA VAL A 83 -1.02 23.48 -11.43
C VAL A 83 -0.20 24.72 -11.06
N PRO A 84 0.60 25.30 -11.98
CA PRO A 84 1.24 26.59 -11.74
C PRO A 84 0.19 27.66 -11.44
N SER A 85 0.45 28.48 -10.42
CA SER A 85 -0.42 29.57 -9.95
C SER A 85 -0.94 30.51 -11.04
N ASP A 86 -0.23 30.58 -12.17
CA ASP A 86 -0.51 31.49 -13.27
C ASP A 86 -1.71 31.07 -14.14
N VAL A 87 -2.21 29.83 -14.02
CA VAL A 87 -3.41 29.38 -14.74
C VAL A 87 -4.70 29.72 -13.96
N LYS A 88 -4.63 29.74 -12.62
CA LYS A 88 -5.80 30.01 -11.76
C LYS A 88 -6.28 31.46 -11.87
N SER A 89 -5.38 32.38 -12.21
CA SER A 89 -5.72 33.81 -12.38
C SER A 89 -6.42 34.13 -13.71
N ALA A 90 -6.34 33.24 -14.72
CA ALA A 90 -6.93 33.49 -16.04
C ALA A 90 -8.40 33.06 -16.15
N SER A 91 -8.85 32.06 -15.38
CA SER A 91 -10.26 31.62 -15.44
C SER A 91 -11.20 32.56 -14.69
N ASP A 92 -10.73 33.22 -13.63
CA ASP A 92 -11.55 34.16 -12.85
C ASP A 92 -11.79 35.48 -13.61
N ALA A 93 -10.89 35.87 -14.52
CA ALA A 93 -11.03 37.06 -15.36
C ALA A 93 -11.99 36.86 -16.55
N ALA A 94 -12.16 35.62 -17.02
CA ALA A 94 -12.99 35.33 -18.20
C ALA A 94 -14.49 35.23 -17.90
N ILE A 95 -14.88 35.08 -16.63
CA ILE A 95 -16.30 35.00 -16.21
C ILE A 95 -16.87 36.41 -15.87
N ALA A 96 -16.02 37.43 -15.81
CA ALA A 96 -16.39 38.80 -15.42
C ALA A 96 -16.38 39.83 -16.58
N ALA A 97 -16.24 39.40 -17.84
CA ALA A 97 -16.18 40.27 -19.02
C ALA A 97 -17.42 40.15 -19.92
#